data_AF-A0A524D5R9-F1
#
_entry.id   AF-A0A524D5R9-F1
#
_cell.length_a   1.000
_cell.length_b   1.000
_cell.length_c   1.000
_cell.angle_alpha   90.00
_cell.angle_beta   90.00
_cell.angle_gamma   90.00
#
_symmetry.space_group_name_H-M   'P 1'
#
loop_
_entity.id
_entity.type
_entity.pdbx_description
1 polymer ?
#
loop_
_entity_poly.entity_id
_entity_poly.type
_entity_poly.pdbx_seq_one_letter_code
_entity_poly.pdbx_strand_id
1 'polypeptide(L)'
;MIIMEKHTDFEPTSKRFDFIDRYQKAYRNTGISYQFGRVNGKKAIQFFYEGELVATRFKTQKYRDTSFDIAAYGGQDMNSAQNQREECLQTIVKRLFEKYGCKSEFEPNLGNFTPDVIVERDNFKAYIELKAFHKYNICGDPEIAQTMKYFEMASRLVEEGEGGFKPQDKVPRAILLTTGSLLHKNQSCFTQDNKKDYKYVKKFYKKRIAPRRYVDKMDKFTSKMMNIHAHKKFKRNCKIGLREMNVLFPEDIQQNHLPQLFFDTSQYEVLIVNYKMLYELLKRENLTTEAHYLKLIREAKLEKLVLNRDILDL
;
A
#
# COMPACT_ATOMS: atom_id res chain seq x y z
N MET A 1 -33.16 -9.98 -1.33
CA MET A 1 -33.64 -9.19 -2.48
C MET A 1 -33.96 -7.78 -1.99
N ILE A 2 -33.08 -6.80 -2.21
CA ILE A 2 -33.33 -5.40 -1.84
C ILE A 2 -34.12 -4.79 -3.00
N ILE A 3 -35.39 -4.46 -2.78
CA ILE A 3 -36.22 -3.81 -3.79
C ILE A 3 -35.57 -2.46 -4.14
N MET A 4 -35.30 -2.24 -5.43
CA MET A 4 -34.75 -1.01 -5.97
C MET A 4 -35.91 -0.13 -6.42
N GLU A 5 -36.33 0.81 -5.56
CA GLU A 5 -37.37 1.77 -5.91
C GLU A 5 -36.75 3.02 -6.54
N LYS A 6 -37.28 3.43 -7.70
CA LYS A 6 -36.99 4.72 -8.33
C LYS A 6 -37.95 5.74 -7.73
N HIS A 7 -37.43 6.75 -7.04
CA HIS A 7 -38.23 7.82 -6.46
C HIS A 7 -38.14 9.07 -7.33
N THR A 8 -39.27 9.53 -7.86
CA THR A 8 -39.37 10.73 -8.71
C THR A 8 -39.48 12.02 -7.90
N ASP A 9 -39.77 11.92 -6.60
CA ASP A 9 -39.89 12.99 -5.61
C ASP A 9 -38.56 13.36 -4.94
N PHE A 10 -37.46 13.25 -5.68
CA PHE A 10 -36.12 13.55 -5.18
C PHE A 10 -35.79 15.05 -5.25
N GLU A 11 -35.46 15.62 -4.10
CA GLU A 11 -35.00 16.99 -3.93
C GLU A 11 -33.46 17.04 -3.84
N PRO A 12 -32.74 17.41 -4.92
CA PRO A 12 -31.29 17.44 -4.90
C PRO A 12 -30.75 18.54 -3.98
N THR A 13 -29.75 18.20 -3.17
CA THR A 13 -29.00 19.18 -2.36
C THR A 13 -27.99 19.99 -3.16
N SER A 14 -27.70 19.55 -4.39
CA SER A 14 -26.77 20.15 -5.35
C SER A 14 -27.26 19.84 -6.76
N LYS A 15 -27.22 20.82 -7.67
CA LYS A 15 -27.50 20.60 -9.11
C LYS A 15 -26.40 19.82 -9.83
N ARG A 16 -25.24 19.64 -9.20
CA ARG A 16 -24.12 18.88 -9.78
C ARG A 16 -24.27 17.41 -9.42
N PHE A 17 -24.17 16.57 -10.44
CA PHE A 17 -23.88 15.16 -10.27
C PHE A 17 -22.40 15.03 -9.91
N ASP A 18 -22.12 14.33 -8.82
CA ASP A 18 -20.78 13.88 -8.54
C ASP A 18 -20.57 12.60 -9.34
N PHE A 19 -19.53 12.55 -10.15
CA PHE A 19 -19.18 11.32 -10.84
C PHE A 19 -18.49 10.39 -9.85
N ILE A 20 -18.72 9.07 -9.99
CA ILE A 20 -17.76 8.12 -9.44
C ILE A 20 -16.53 8.24 -10.34
N ASP A 21 -15.70 9.25 -10.07
CA ASP A 21 -14.48 9.50 -10.82
C ASP A 21 -13.59 8.27 -10.67
N ARG A 22 -13.54 7.44 -11.72
CA ARG A 22 -12.23 6.91 -12.11
C ARG A 22 -11.40 8.14 -12.43
N TYR A 23 -10.32 8.36 -11.72
CA TYR A 23 -9.34 9.41 -12.03
C TYR A 23 -8.67 9.09 -13.38
N GLN A 24 -9.40 9.19 -14.49
CA GLN A 24 -8.93 8.94 -15.85
C GLN A 24 -9.65 9.89 -16.80
N LYS A 25 -8.96 10.97 -17.19
CA LYS A 25 -9.36 11.82 -18.33
C LYS A 25 -9.25 11.09 -19.68
N ALA A 26 -8.76 9.85 -19.72
CA ALA A 26 -8.45 9.14 -20.96
C ALA A 26 -9.26 7.86 -21.19
N TYR A 27 -9.97 7.32 -20.19
CA TYR A 27 -10.73 6.08 -20.37
C TYR A 27 -12.09 6.16 -19.68
N ARG A 28 -13.11 5.94 -20.51
CA ARG A 28 -14.57 5.98 -20.32
C ARG A 28 -15.05 6.14 -18.86
N ASN A 29 -15.77 7.24 -18.66
CA ASN A 29 -16.81 7.42 -17.64
C ASN A 29 -17.50 6.06 -17.40
N THR A 30 -17.63 5.59 -16.16
CA THR A 30 -18.30 4.30 -15.87
C THR A 30 -19.78 4.28 -16.29
N GLY A 31 -20.27 5.38 -16.86
CA GLY A 31 -21.66 5.75 -16.90
C GLY A 31 -22.15 6.24 -15.53
N ILE A 32 -21.46 5.93 -14.43
CA ILE A 32 -22.05 6.03 -13.10
C ILE A 32 -21.78 7.38 -12.45
N SER A 33 -22.85 8.16 -12.29
CA SER A 33 -22.86 9.36 -11.48
C SER A 33 -23.82 9.21 -10.31
N TYR A 34 -23.66 10.01 -9.27
CA TYR A 34 -24.59 10.05 -8.16
C TYR A 34 -24.93 11.49 -7.76
N GLN A 35 -26.06 11.64 -7.05
CA GLN A 35 -26.52 12.92 -6.54
C GLN A 35 -27.03 12.75 -5.12
N PHE A 36 -26.61 13.65 -4.22
CA PHE A 36 -27.15 13.72 -2.86
C PHE A 36 -28.43 14.56 -2.83
N GLY A 37 -29.43 14.11 -2.09
CA GLY A 37 -30.70 14.81 -1.98
C GLY A 37 -31.59 14.31 -0.85
N ARG A 38 -32.89 14.52 -1.01
CA ARG A 38 -33.92 14.05 -0.08
C ARG A 38 -35.09 13.46 -0.85
N VAL A 39 -35.81 12.54 -0.23
CA VAL A 39 -37.11 12.04 -0.70
C VAL A 39 -38.02 12.06 0.52
N ASN A 40 -39.15 12.79 0.46
CA ASN A 40 -40.06 12.99 1.60
C ASN A 40 -39.32 13.42 2.88
N GLY A 41 -38.42 14.40 2.76
CA GLY A 41 -37.63 14.93 3.88
C GLY A 41 -36.50 14.02 4.40
N LYS A 42 -36.41 12.76 3.94
CA LYS A 42 -35.35 11.83 4.33
C LYS A 42 -34.15 11.96 3.39
N LYS A 43 -32.93 12.00 3.95
CA LYS A 43 -31.69 12.05 3.14
C LYS A 43 -31.59 10.80 2.25
N ALA A 44 -31.32 11.02 0.97
CA ALA A 44 -31.19 9.98 -0.03
C ALA A 44 -30.01 10.26 -1.00
N ILE A 45 -29.58 9.23 -1.71
CA ILE A 45 -28.62 9.29 -2.80
C ILE A 45 -29.29 8.66 -4.02
N GLN A 46 -29.27 9.37 -5.14
CA GLN A 46 -29.63 8.82 -6.45
C GLN A 46 -28.36 8.39 -7.19
N PHE A 47 -28.41 7.23 -7.83
CA PHE A 47 -27.37 6.71 -8.70
C PHE A 47 -27.89 6.69 -10.13
N PHE A 48 -27.03 7.06 -11.06
CA PHE A 48 -27.32 7.16 -12.48
C PHE A 48 -26.31 6.32 -13.25
N TYR A 49 -26.70 5.66 -14.33
CA TYR A 49 -25.80 5.00 -15.28
C TYR A 49 -26.05 5.61 -16.67
N GLU A 50 -25.01 6.15 -17.30
CA GLU A 50 -25.05 6.88 -18.57
C GLU A 50 -26.11 8.01 -18.59
N GLY A 51 -26.38 8.60 -17.41
CA GLY A 51 -27.38 9.66 -17.22
C GLY A 51 -28.78 9.17 -16.83
N GLU A 52 -29.03 7.86 -16.85
CA GLU A 52 -30.33 7.30 -16.46
C GLU A 52 -30.37 6.92 -14.98
N LEU A 53 -31.43 7.31 -14.26
CA LEU A 53 -31.63 6.94 -12.86
C LEU A 53 -31.78 5.41 -12.73
N VAL A 54 -30.81 4.78 -12.08
CA VAL A 54 -30.81 3.33 -11.83
C VAL A 54 -31.28 2.99 -10.42
N ALA A 55 -31.01 3.84 -9.43
CA ALA A 55 -31.40 3.57 -8.05
C ALA A 55 -31.57 4.84 -7.22
N THR A 56 -32.48 4.80 -6.24
CA THR A 56 -32.52 5.75 -5.14
C THR A 56 -32.34 4.99 -3.82
N ARG A 57 -31.43 5.44 -2.96
CA ARG A 57 -31.15 4.82 -1.66
C ARG A 57 -31.30 5.83 -0.54
N PHE A 58 -32.00 5.44 0.52
CA PHE A 58 -32.18 6.27 1.70
C PHE A 58 -31.04 6.04 2.68
N LYS A 59 -30.59 7.11 3.33
CA LYS A 59 -29.65 7.02 4.43
C LYS A 59 -30.34 6.35 5.62
N THR A 60 -30.20 5.04 5.77
CA THR A 60 -30.74 4.33 6.94
C THR A 60 -29.96 4.77 8.18
N GLN A 61 -30.70 5.12 9.23
CA GLN A 61 -30.22 5.91 10.37
C GLN A 61 -29.27 5.14 11.34
N LYS A 62 -28.73 3.99 10.94
CA LYS A 62 -27.79 3.20 11.76
C LYS A 62 -26.40 2.99 11.17
N TYR A 63 -26.19 3.25 9.88
CA TYR A 63 -24.86 3.14 9.29
C TYR A 63 -24.29 4.53 9.01
N ARG A 64 -23.23 4.88 9.75
CA ARG A 64 -22.38 6.04 9.48
C ARG A 64 -21.48 5.84 8.25
N ASP A 65 -21.74 4.79 7.47
CA ASP A 65 -20.88 4.28 6.42
C ASP A 65 -21.54 4.50 5.06
N THR A 66 -21.12 5.55 4.36
CA THR A 66 -21.37 5.74 2.92
C THR A 66 -20.60 4.74 2.04
N SER A 67 -19.78 3.90 2.67
CA SER A 67 -18.91 2.90 2.07
C SER A 67 -19.64 1.70 1.48
N PHE A 68 -20.74 1.30 2.11
CA PHE A 68 -21.40 0.04 1.82
C PHE A 68 -22.24 0.05 0.53
N ASP A 69 -22.74 1.22 0.10
CA ASP A 69 -23.70 1.28 -1.01
C ASP A 69 -23.06 1.60 -2.37
N ILE A 70 -21.85 2.17 -2.40
CA ILE A 70 -21.13 2.41 -3.67
C ILE A 70 -20.64 1.08 -4.26
N ALA A 71 -20.28 0.11 -3.40
CA ALA A 71 -19.85 -1.23 -3.81
C ALA A 71 -20.94 -2.04 -4.55
N ALA A 72 -22.21 -1.85 -4.18
CA ALA A 72 -23.34 -2.56 -4.81
C ALA A 72 -23.65 -2.09 -6.25
N TYR A 73 -23.09 -0.95 -6.66
CA TYR A 73 -23.32 -0.34 -7.98
C TYR A 73 -22.00 -0.08 -8.73
N GLY A 74 -20.99 -0.95 -8.54
CA GLY A 74 -19.73 -0.89 -9.29
C GLY A 74 -18.56 -0.21 -8.58
N GLY A 75 -18.73 0.19 -7.31
CA GLY A 75 -17.63 0.45 -6.39
C GLY A 75 -17.03 -0.84 -5.81
N GLN A 76 -16.07 -0.72 -4.91
CA GLN A 76 -15.44 -1.86 -4.23
C GLN A 76 -15.60 -1.73 -2.72
N ASP A 77 -15.81 -2.87 -2.03
CA ASP A 77 -15.75 -2.89 -0.58
C ASP A 77 -14.31 -2.65 -0.09
N MET A 78 -14.14 -2.36 1.20
CA MET A 78 -12.86 -1.97 1.78
C MET A 78 -11.76 -3.03 1.59
N ASN A 79 -12.08 -4.31 1.72
CA ASN A 79 -11.09 -5.38 1.57
C ASN A 79 -10.70 -5.53 0.11
N SER A 80 -11.69 -5.52 -0.79
CA SER A 80 -11.44 -5.57 -2.23
C SER A 80 -10.59 -4.39 -2.71
N ALA A 81 -10.89 -3.17 -2.25
CA ALA A 81 -10.11 -1.98 -2.61
C ALA A 81 -8.67 -2.04 -2.05
N GLN A 82 -8.48 -2.57 -0.84
CA GLN A 82 -7.15 -2.73 -0.25
C GLN A 82 -6.35 -3.80 -1.00
N ASN A 83 -6.96 -4.96 -1.29
CA ASN A 83 -6.34 -6.03 -2.09
C ASN A 83 -5.92 -5.50 -3.46
N GLN A 84 -6.79 -4.75 -4.15
CA GLN A 84 -6.42 -4.14 -5.44
C GLN A 84 -5.27 -3.15 -5.33
N ARG A 85 -5.19 -2.39 -4.24
CA ARG A 85 -4.06 -1.50 -3.99
C ARG A 85 -2.75 -2.28 -3.87
N GLU A 86 -2.78 -3.42 -3.19
CA GLU A 86 -1.64 -4.30 -2.95
C GLU A 86 -1.24 -5.06 -4.22
N GLU A 87 -2.20 -5.68 -4.91
CA GLU A 87 -2.05 -6.35 -6.22
C GLU A 87 -1.47 -5.40 -7.28
N CYS A 88 -1.93 -4.14 -7.30
CA CYS A 88 -1.39 -3.13 -8.20
C CYS A 88 0.08 -2.82 -7.90
N LEU A 89 0.46 -2.70 -6.63
CA LEU A 89 1.86 -2.47 -6.26
C LEU A 89 2.72 -3.69 -6.59
N GLN A 90 2.23 -4.91 -6.34
CA GLN A 90 2.88 -6.16 -6.73
C GLN A 90 3.15 -6.19 -8.24
N THR A 91 2.16 -5.84 -9.07
CA THR A 91 2.29 -5.78 -10.53
C THR A 91 3.32 -4.74 -10.98
N ILE A 92 3.28 -3.53 -10.42
CA ILE A 92 4.26 -2.48 -10.72
C ILE A 92 5.68 -2.96 -10.42
N VAL A 93 5.86 -3.63 -9.28
CA VAL A 93 7.16 -4.16 -8.86
C VAL A 93 7.58 -5.32 -9.76
N LYS A 94 6.67 -6.23 -10.11
CA LYS A 94 6.90 -7.30 -11.08
C LYS A 94 7.50 -6.75 -12.37
N ARG A 95 6.78 -5.84 -13.03
CA ARG A 95 7.17 -5.27 -14.32
C ARG A 95 8.49 -4.51 -14.23
N LEU A 96 8.73 -3.81 -13.13
CA LEU A 96 10.00 -3.13 -12.89
C LEU A 96 11.17 -4.13 -12.83
N PHE A 97 11.06 -5.20 -12.04
CA PHE A 97 12.15 -6.17 -11.89
C PHE A 97 12.31 -7.08 -13.12
N GLU A 98 11.22 -7.45 -13.80
CA GLU A 98 11.26 -8.13 -15.10
C GLU A 98 11.98 -7.29 -16.16
N LYS A 99 11.79 -5.97 -16.17
CA LYS A 99 12.54 -5.06 -17.05
C LYS A 99 14.06 -5.14 -16.81
N TYR A 100 14.47 -5.42 -15.58
CA TYR A 100 15.87 -5.68 -15.23
C TYR A 100 16.28 -7.15 -15.38
N GLY A 101 15.46 -8.00 -16.01
CA GLY A 101 15.77 -9.41 -16.24
C GLY A 101 15.72 -10.27 -14.98
N CYS A 102 15.06 -9.80 -13.91
CA CYS A 102 14.83 -10.62 -12.72
C CYS A 102 13.62 -11.54 -12.91
N LYS A 103 13.70 -12.73 -12.34
CA LYS A 103 12.53 -13.57 -12.07
C LYS A 103 11.90 -13.10 -10.76
N SER A 104 10.58 -13.09 -10.67
CA SER A 104 9.85 -12.70 -9.47
C SER A 104 8.89 -13.81 -9.05
N GLU A 105 8.93 -14.18 -7.77
CA GLU A 105 8.00 -15.10 -7.14
C GLU A 105 7.17 -14.32 -6.11
N PHE A 106 5.84 -14.39 -6.21
CA PHE A 106 4.90 -13.66 -5.36
C PHE A 106 4.37 -14.57 -4.26
N GLU A 107 4.27 -14.01 -3.05
CA GLU A 107 3.83 -14.75 -1.85
C GLU A 107 4.51 -16.12 -1.65
N PRO A 108 5.85 -16.21 -1.77
CA PRO A 108 6.58 -17.47 -1.68
C PRO A 108 6.47 -18.09 -0.29
N ASN A 109 6.13 -19.38 -0.24
CA ASN A 109 5.96 -20.09 1.00
C ASN A 109 7.31 -20.38 1.68
N LEU A 110 7.69 -19.57 2.68
CA LEU A 110 8.84 -19.81 3.56
C LEU A 110 8.36 -20.25 4.96
N GLY A 111 7.38 -21.16 5.00
CA GLY A 111 6.78 -21.68 6.23
C GLY A 111 5.85 -20.66 6.90
N ASN A 112 6.14 -20.28 8.15
CA ASN A 112 5.26 -19.41 8.95
C ASN A 112 5.36 -17.90 8.60
N PHE A 113 6.19 -17.54 7.64
CA PHE A 113 6.43 -16.16 7.23
C PHE A 113 6.62 -16.11 5.72
N THR A 114 5.89 -15.21 5.08
CA THR A 114 5.86 -15.10 3.62
C THR A 114 6.23 -13.65 3.29
N PRO A 115 7.35 -13.39 2.61
CA PRO A 115 7.59 -12.08 2.01
C PRO A 115 6.53 -11.81 0.94
N ASP A 116 6.36 -10.55 0.56
CA ASP A 116 5.40 -10.22 -0.49
C ASP A 116 5.95 -10.66 -1.87
N VAL A 117 7.26 -10.49 -2.11
CA VAL A 117 7.94 -10.91 -3.36
C VAL A 117 9.36 -11.40 -3.07
N ILE A 118 9.82 -12.42 -3.79
CA ILE A 118 11.23 -12.75 -3.97
C ILE A 118 11.62 -12.39 -5.40
N VAL A 119 12.75 -11.70 -5.56
CA VAL A 119 13.33 -11.42 -6.89
C VAL A 119 14.71 -12.05 -7.00
N GLU A 120 14.99 -12.65 -8.15
CA GLU A 120 16.25 -13.35 -8.41
C GLU A 120 16.78 -13.04 -9.82
N ARG A 121 18.09 -12.80 -9.91
CA ARG A 121 18.83 -12.66 -11.17
C ARG A 121 20.30 -12.98 -10.94
N ASP A 122 20.86 -13.92 -11.68
CA ASP A 122 22.28 -14.28 -11.57
C ASP A 122 22.69 -14.55 -10.10
N ASN A 123 23.62 -13.78 -9.55
CA ASN A 123 24.06 -13.84 -8.14
C ASN A 123 23.34 -12.81 -7.24
N PHE A 124 22.16 -12.35 -7.64
CA PHE A 124 21.33 -11.44 -6.87
C PHE A 124 20.03 -12.12 -6.48
N LYS A 125 19.71 -12.05 -5.19
CA LYS A 125 18.45 -12.48 -4.60
C LYS A 125 18.01 -11.41 -3.62
N ALA A 126 16.74 -11.03 -3.63
CA ALA A 126 16.22 -10.08 -2.64
C ALA A 126 14.81 -10.44 -2.23
N TYR A 127 14.57 -10.31 -0.93
CA TYR A 127 13.26 -10.49 -0.31
C TYR A 127 12.61 -9.11 -0.16
N ILE A 128 11.44 -8.94 -0.73
CA ILE A 128 10.77 -7.66 -0.82
C ILE A 128 9.51 -7.67 0.04
N GLU A 129 9.41 -6.70 0.94
CA GLU A 129 8.14 -6.34 1.61
C GLU A 129 7.55 -5.13 0.87
N LEU A 130 6.29 -5.26 0.48
CA LEU A 130 5.49 -4.25 -0.20
C LEU A 130 4.46 -3.65 0.74
N LYS A 131 4.39 -2.32 0.78
CA LYS A 131 3.40 -1.60 1.60
C LYS A 131 2.68 -0.53 0.79
N ALA A 132 1.56 -0.96 0.21
CA ALA A 132 0.64 -0.14 -0.57
C ALA A 132 -0.24 0.74 0.36
N PHE A 133 0.38 1.75 0.95
CA PHE A 133 -0.24 2.70 1.86
C PHE A 133 -0.66 3.99 1.15
N HIS A 134 -1.78 4.56 1.60
CA HIS A 134 -2.15 5.93 1.24
C HIS A 134 -1.13 6.93 1.81
N LYS A 135 -0.95 8.09 1.16
CA LYS A 135 0.10 9.08 1.51
C LYS A 135 0.13 9.54 2.96
N TYR A 136 -0.99 9.48 3.69
CA TYR A 136 -1.06 9.89 5.09
C TYR A 136 -0.70 8.80 6.10
N ASN A 137 -0.56 7.55 5.63
CA ASN A 137 -0.19 6.42 6.46
C ASN A 137 1.32 6.35 6.56
N ILE A 138 1.81 6.01 7.77
CA ILE A 138 3.23 5.93 8.07
C ILE A 138 3.68 4.49 7.94
N CYS A 139 4.73 4.27 7.15
CA CYS A 139 5.55 3.06 7.14
C CYS A 139 6.82 3.34 7.96
N GLY A 140 7.17 2.47 8.90
CA GLY A 140 8.29 2.75 9.81
C GLY A 140 8.92 1.48 10.39
N ASP A 141 9.46 1.59 11.60
CA ASP A 141 10.23 0.51 12.24
C ASP A 141 9.58 -0.90 12.21
N PRO A 142 8.25 -1.07 12.33
CA PRO A 142 7.62 -2.39 12.29
C PRO A 142 7.72 -3.09 10.93
N GLU A 143 7.63 -2.33 9.84
CA GLU A 143 7.81 -2.84 8.47
C GLU A 143 9.29 -3.11 8.18
N ILE A 144 10.19 -2.25 8.66
CA ILE A 144 11.65 -2.46 8.57
C ILE A 144 12.05 -3.74 9.32
N ALA A 145 11.55 -3.92 10.55
CA ALA A 145 11.80 -5.11 11.36
C ALA A 145 11.28 -6.41 10.71
N GLN A 146 10.16 -6.33 9.99
CA GLN A 146 9.64 -7.46 9.22
C GLN A 146 10.55 -7.79 8.04
N THR A 147 11.03 -6.77 7.34
CA THR A 147 11.92 -6.91 6.19
C THR A 147 13.25 -7.58 6.61
N MET A 148 13.86 -7.12 7.71
CA MET A 148 15.06 -7.74 8.29
C MET A 148 14.84 -9.20 8.69
N LYS A 149 13.66 -9.52 9.22
CA LYS A 149 13.35 -10.88 9.64
C LYS A 149 13.32 -11.87 8.47
N TYR A 150 12.84 -11.49 7.29
CA TYR A 150 12.88 -12.38 6.13
C TYR A 150 14.32 -12.72 5.75
N PHE A 151 15.22 -11.74 5.83
CA PHE A 151 16.65 -11.98 5.61
C PHE A 151 17.24 -12.95 6.64
N GLU A 152 16.95 -12.77 7.93
CA GLU A 152 17.40 -13.70 8.98
C GLU A 152 16.94 -15.13 8.71
N MET A 153 15.68 -15.30 8.32
CA MET A 153 15.14 -16.61 7.99
C MET A 153 15.81 -17.21 6.74
N ALA A 154 15.96 -16.42 5.69
CA ALA A 154 16.62 -16.84 4.47
C ALA A 154 18.09 -17.24 4.69
N SER A 155 18.76 -16.63 5.68
CA SER A 155 20.13 -17.00 6.06
C SER A 155 20.17 -18.36 6.75
N ARG A 156 19.19 -18.67 7.61
CA ARG A 156 19.07 -19.99 8.27
C ARG A 156 18.76 -21.12 7.30
N LEU A 157 17.92 -20.87 6.30
CA LEU A 157 17.63 -21.86 5.26
C LEU A 157 18.89 -22.30 4.49
N VAL A 158 19.95 -21.48 4.46
CA VAL A 158 21.23 -21.85 3.83
C VAL A 158 22.05 -22.74 4.72
N GLU A 159 22.11 -22.41 6.01
CA GLU A 159 22.74 -23.25 7.02
C GLU A 159 22.09 -24.65 7.05
N GLU A 160 20.79 -24.72 6.76
CA GLU A 160 19.99 -25.94 6.69
C GLU A 160 20.02 -26.64 5.30
N GLY A 161 20.63 -26.02 4.28
CA GLY A 161 20.76 -26.59 2.93
C GLY A 161 19.54 -26.46 2.02
N GLU A 162 18.55 -25.63 2.38
CA GLU A 162 17.23 -25.49 1.73
C GLU A 162 17.12 -24.31 0.72
N GLY A 163 18.24 -23.80 0.19
CA GLY A 163 18.22 -22.88 -0.96
C GLY A 163 17.97 -21.38 -0.66
N GLY A 164 18.31 -20.90 0.54
CA GLY A 164 18.27 -19.47 0.90
C GLY A 164 19.46 -18.63 0.36
N PHE A 165 19.80 -17.55 1.07
CA PHE A 165 20.92 -16.64 0.72
C PHE A 165 22.31 -17.28 0.75
N LYS A 166 22.95 -17.45 -0.41
CA LYS A 166 24.34 -17.88 -0.44
C LYS A 166 25.25 -16.72 -0.02
N PRO A 167 26.38 -16.97 0.67
CA PRO A 167 27.32 -15.93 1.09
C PRO A 167 27.80 -15.02 -0.05
N GLN A 168 27.88 -15.55 -1.28
CA GLN A 168 28.27 -14.86 -2.50
C GLN A 168 27.16 -14.01 -3.14
N ASP A 169 25.92 -14.10 -2.66
CA ASP A 169 24.82 -13.32 -3.21
C ASP A 169 25.04 -11.82 -2.93
N LYS A 170 24.88 -11.02 -3.99
CA LYS A 170 25.00 -9.56 -3.94
C LYS A 170 23.93 -8.94 -3.03
N VAL A 171 24.23 -7.75 -2.50
CA VAL A 171 23.28 -6.96 -1.70
C VAL A 171 22.63 -5.85 -2.55
N PRO A 172 21.44 -5.32 -2.19
CA PRO A 172 20.64 -5.57 -0.97
C PRO A 172 19.99 -6.95 -0.94
N ARG A 173 19.83 -7.47 0.29
CA ARG A 173 19.21 -8.78 0.53
C ARG A 173 17.75 -8.66 0.95
N ALA A 174 17.38 -7.51 1.51
CA ALA A 174 16.00 -7.19 1.83
C ALA A 174 15.64 -5.80 1.34
N ILE A 175 14.45 -5.65 0.78
CA ILE A 175 13.96 -4.39 0.22
C ILE A 175 12.58 -4.09 0.82
N LEU A 176 12.41 -2.88 1.36
CA LEU A 176 11.11 -2.36 1.77
C LEU A 176 10.64 -1.30 0.77
N LEU A 177 9.59 -1.61 0.01
CA LEU A 177 8.96 -0.67 -0.92
C LEU A 177 7.64 -0.18 -0.33
N THR A 178 7.46 1.14 -0.24
CA THR A 178 6.20 1.70 0.25
C THR A 178 5.72 2.91 -0.54
N THR A 179 4.41 2.99 -0.75
CA THR A 179 3.74 4.19 -1.27
C THR A 179 3.37 5.19 -0.16
N GLY A 180 3.46 4.76 1.09
CA GLY A 180 3.15 5.57 2.27
C GLY A 180 4.22 6.62 2.58
N SER A 181 3.98 7.39 3.64
CA SER A 181 5.00 8.27 4.20
C SER A 181 5.97 7.44 5.05
N LEU A 182 7.27 7.63 4.86
CA LEU A 182 8.26 7.01 5.73
C LEU A 182 8.42 7.76 7.05
N LEU A 183 8.83 7.01 8.06
CA LEU A 183 9.42 7.55 9.26
C LEU A 183 10.78 8.20 8.91
N HIS A 184 11.01 9.43 9.38
CA HIS A 184 12.30 10.11 9.18
C HIS A 184 13.43 9.28 9.80
N LYS A 185 14.59 9.17 9.14
CA LYS A 185 15.77 8.41 9.61
C LYS A 185 16.05 8.59 11.11
N ASN A 186 16.29 9.84 11.55
CA ASN A 186 16.54 10.20 12.96
C ASN A 186 15.43 9.82 13.97
N GLN A 187 14.26 9.39 13.52
CA GLN A 187 13.16 8.91 14.37
C GLN A 187 13.08 7.37 14.39
N SER A 188 13.84 6.67 13.57
CA SER A 188 13.90 5.22 13.53
C SER A 188 14.84 4.68 14.60
N CYS A 189 14.42 3.61 15.29
CA CYS A 189 15.29 2.92 16.24
C CYS A 189 16.47 2.22 15.56
N PHE A 190 16.40 1.91 14.26
CA PHE A 190 17.48 1.27 13.51
C PHE A 190 18.66 2.21 13.17
N THR A 191 18.56 3.49 13.55
CA THR A 191 19.64 4.47 13.36
C THR A 191 20.10 5.13 14.65
N GLN A 192 19.52 4.74 15.79
CA GLN A 192 19.86 5.30 17.09
C GLN A 192 20.62 4.26 17.91
N ASP A 193 21.80 4.63 18.42
CA ASP A 193 22.50 3.86 19.45
C ASP A 193 21.67 3.83 20.74
N ASN A 194 20.77 2.85 20.93
CA ASN A 194 20.05 2.79 22.20
C ASN A 194 19.62 1.40 22.65
N LYS A 195 20.14 1.00 23.83
CA LYS A 195 19.75 -0.17 24.65
C LYS A 195 18.28 -0.17 25.13
N LYS A 196 17.36 0.59 24.50
CA LYS A 196 15.94 0.77 24.86
C LYS A 196 14.99 0.77 23.64
N ASP A 197 15.38 0.22 22.50
CA ASP A 197 14.63 0.24 21.22
C ASP A 197 13.14 -0.06 21.36
N TYR A 198 12.80 -1.11 22.11
CA TYR A 198 11.40 -1.47 22.33
C TYR A 198 10.61 -0.41 23.12
N LYS A 199 11.21 0.18 24.17
CA LYS A 199 10.55 1.23 24.97
C LYS A 199 10.39 2.50 24.13
N TYR A 200 11.37 2.82 23.29
CA TYR A 200 11.32 3.95 22.37
C TYR A 200 10.20 3.79 21.34
N VAL A 201 10.20 2.69 20.59
CA VAL A 201 9.17 2.38 19.58
C VAL A 201 7.78 2.33 20.21
N LYS A 202 7.63 1.67 21.36
CA LYS A 202 6.36 1.67 22.11
C LYS A 202 5.89 3.09 22.44
N LYS A 203 6.77 3.97 22.94
CA LYS A 203 6.44 5.36 23.28
C LYS A 203 6.13 6.19 22.03
N PHE A 204 6.88 5.98 20.95
CA PHE A 204 6.72 6.67 19.68
C PHE A 204 5.35 6.40 19.05
N TYR A 205 5.01 5.12 18.83
CA TYR A 205 3.72 4.73 18.26
C TYR A 205 2.57 5.04 19.22
N LYS A 206 2.76 4.95 20.54
CA LYS A 206 1.75 5.40 21.54
C LYS A 206 1.46 6.90 21.46
N LYS A 207 2.47 7.76 21.23
CA LYS A 207 2.26 9.21 21.07
C LYS A 207 1.50 9.54 19.78
N ARG A 208 1.74 8.81 18.69
CA ARG A 208 1.03 8.99 17.40
C ARG A 208 -0.40 8.43 17.39
N ILE A 209 -0.79 7.65 18.39
CA ILE A 209 -2.20 7.25 18.63
C ILE A 209 -3.06 8.44 19.11
N ALA A 210 -2.46 9.56 19.55
CA ALA A 210 -3.20 10.77 19.89
C ALA A 210 -3.99 11.27 18.66
N PRO A 211 -5.28 11.64 18.84
CA PRO A 211 -6.20 11.83 17.72
C PRO A 211 -5.76 13.00 16.83
N ARG A 212 -5.13 12.69 15.69
CA ARG A 212 -5.07 13.62 14.57
C ARG A 212 -6.48 13.76 14.02
N ARG A 213 -6.95 15.01 13.87
CA ARG A 213 -8.29 15.33 13.39
C ARG A 213 -8.60 14.54 12.11
N TYR A 214 -9.69 13.76 12.19
CA TYR A 214 -10.41 12.99 11.18
C TYR A 214 -9.88 13.04 9.73
N VAL A 215 -9.18 11.98 9.31
CA VAL A 215 -9.32 11.46 7.93
C VAL A 215 -10.64 10.67 7.89
N ASP A 216 -11.35 10.59 6.77
CA ASP A 216 -12.62 9.84 6.64
C ASP A 216 -12.45 8.34 6.89
N LYS A 217 -13.53 7.67 7.29
CA LYS A 217 -13.53 6.34 7.93
C LYS A 217 -13.19 5.14 7.04
N MET A 218 -12.95 5.34 5.74
CA MET A 218 -12.72 4.24 4.80
C MET A 218 -11.24 3.88 4.61
N ASP A 219 -10.34 4.87 4.53
CA ASP A 219 -8.89 4.62 4.72
C ASP A 219 -8.54 4.28 6.19
N LYS A 220 -9.54 4.19 7.09
CA LYS A 220 -9.35 3.86 8.50
C LYS A 220 -9.38 2.36 8.77
N PHE A 221 -8.30 1.69 8.36
CA PHE A 221 -7.49 1.18 9.47
C PHE A 221 -7.05 2.43 10.24
N THR A 222 -7.86 2.87 11.22
CA THR A 222 -7.62 4.14 11.95
C THR A 222 -6.13 4.23 12.20
N SER A 223 -5.44 5.33 11.91
CA SER A 223 -3.98 5.39 12.13
C SER A 223 -3.60 4.90 13.55
N LYS A 224 -4.55 5.01 14.50
CA LYS A 224 -4.58 4.29 15.79
C LYS A 224 -4.47 2.75 15.70
N MET A 225 -5.37 2.05 15.01
CA MET A 225 -5.27 0.60 14.75
C MET A 225 -3.98 0.25 14.02
N MET A 226 -3.58 1.00 13.00
CA MET A 226 -2.28 0.77 12.34
C MET A 226 -1.14 0.84 13.35
N ASN A 227 -1.08 1.88 14.18
CA ASN A 227 -0.04 2.01 15.20
C ASN A 227 -0.09 0.90 16.27
N ILE A 228 -1.28 0.42 16.66
CA ILE A 228 -1.44 -0.73 17.57
C ILE A 228 -0.93 -2.01 16.92
N HIS A 229 -1.32 -2.28 15.67
CA HIS A 229 -0.87 -3.44 14.90
C HIS A 229 0.63 -3.37 14.64
N ALA A 230 1.16 -2.20 14.27
CA ALA A 230 2.57 -1.96 14.05
C ALA A 230 3.37 -2.21 15.34
N HIS A 231 2.87 -1.80 16.51
CA HIS A 231 3.49 -2.17 17.79
C HIS A 231 3.49 -3.68 18.04
N LYS A 232 2.38 -4.38 17.79
CA LYS A 232 2.29 -5.85 17.92
C LYS A 232 3.25 -6.55 16.93
N LYS A 233 3.32 -6.08 15.68
CA LYS A 233 4.21 -6.58 14.61
C LYS A 233 5.67 -6.43 15.03
N PHE A 234 6.07 -5.23 15.47
CA PHE A 234 7.41 -4.97 16.00
C PHE A 234 7.76 -5.90 17.18
N LYS A 235 6.87 -6.05 18.16
CA LYS A 235 7.09 -6.96 19.30
C LYS A 235 7.30 -8.41 18.86
N ARG A 236 6.60 -8.88 17.83
CA ARG A 236 6.75 -10.23 17.28
C ARG A 236 8.09 -10.42 16.57
N ASN A 237 8.58 -9.39 15.88
CA ASN A 237 9.76 -9.50 15.02
C ASN A 237 11.07 -9.16 15.74
N CYS A 238 11.09 -8.15 16.61
CA CYS A 238 12.31 -7.76 17.33
C CYS A 238 12.73 -8.74 18.43
N LYS A 239 11.87 -9.70 18.78
CA LYS A 239 12.23 -10.80 19.68
C LYS A 239 13.15 -11.84 19.05
N ILE A 240 13.32 -11.82 17.73
CA ILE A 240 13.97 -12.91 16.97
C ILE A 240 15.51 -12.77 16.99
N GLY A 241 16.06 -11.79 17.71
CA GLY A 241 17.49 -11.52 17.71
C GLY A 241 17.92 -11.01 16.35
N LEU A 242 17.25 -9.96 15.85
CA LEU A 242 17.62 -9.31 14.60
C LEU A 242 19.09 -8.91 14.71
N ARG A 243 19.95 -9.43 13.82
CA ARG A 243 21.33 -8.98 13.71
C ARG A 243 21.32 -7.49 13.37
N GLU A 244 22.37 -6.79 13.79
CA GLU A 244 22.62 -5.44 13.27
C GLU A 244 22.82 -5.55 11.75
N MET A 245 21.88 -4.98 10.99
CA MET A 245 21.96 -4.87 9.54
C MET A 245 22.09 -3.39 9.17
N ASN A 246 22.91 -3.11 8.17
CA ASN A 246 23.05 -1.77 7.61
C ASN A 246 21.80 -1.45 6.78
N VAL A 247 21.02 -0.49 7.27
CA VAL A 247 19.79 -0.02 6.62
C VAL A 247 20.07 1.28 5.87
N LEU A 248 19.85 1.29 4.55
CA LEU A 248 19.95 2.49 3.74
C LEU A 248 18.60 3.20 3.63
N PHE A 249 18.55 4.44 4.11
CA PHE A 249 17.35 5.29 4.08
C PHE A 249 17.32 6.17 2.83
N PRO A 250 16.13 6.53 2.32
CA PRO A 250 15.97 7.43 1.16
C PRO A 250 16.69 8.77 1.29
N GLU A 251 16.78 9.31 2.50
CA GLU A 251 17.44 10.58 2.79
C GLU A 251 18.94 10.58 2.46
N ASP A 252 19.58 9.40 2.47
CA ASP A 252 20.99 9.23 2.17
C ASP A 252 21.24 8.85 0.69
N ILE A 253 20.18 8.73 -0.13
CA ILE A 253 20.26 8.28 -1.52
C ILE A 253 20.24 9.45 -2.49
N GLN A 254 21.28 9.54 -3.32
CA GLN A 254 21.24 10.38 -4.52
C GLN A 254 20.33 9.73 -5.58
N GLN A 255 19.31 10.47 -6.05
CA GLN A 255 18.21 9.96 -6.87
C GLN A 255 18.62 9.24 -8.16
N ASN A 256 19.78 9.58 -8.74
CA ASN A 256 20.23 9.03 -10.03
C ASN A 256 20.80 7.60 -9.94
N HIS A 257 20.91 7.01 -8.74
CA HIS A 257 21.57 5.73 -8.54
C HIS A 257 20.62 4.56 -8.27
N LEU A 258 19.30 4.74 -8.25
CA LEU A 258 18.39 3.68 -7.80
C LEU A 258 18.50 2.32 -8.53
N PRO A 259 18.71 2.24 -9.86
CA PRO A 259 19.00 0.97 -10.52
C PRO A 259 20.29 0.30 -10.02
N GLN A 260 21.36 1.08 -9.80
CA GLN A 260 22.62 0.58 -9.24
C GLN A 260 22.44 0.14 -7.79
N LEU A 261 21.58 0.84 -7.04
CA LEU A 261 21.25 0.47 -5.68
C LEU A 261 20.48 -0.86 -5.55
N PHE A 262 19.77 -1.30 -6.59
CA PHE A 262 19.11 -2.60 -6.55
C PHE A 262 20.06 -3.77 -6.80
N PHE A 263 21.16 -3.59 -7.53
CA PHE A 263 21.90 -4.72 -8.09
C PHE A 263 23.42 -4.68 -7.88
N ASP A 264 23.97 -3.57 -7.39
CA ASP A 264 25.42 -3.40 -7.34
C ASP A 264 25.90 -2.52 -6.19
N THR A 265 25.63 -2.96 -4.96
CA THR A 265 26.22 -2.32 -3.78
C THR A 265 26.81 -3.37 -2.86
N SER A 266 27.82 -2.99 -2.08
CA SER A 266 28.45 -3.84 -1.06
C SER A 266 28.20 -3.31 0.36
N GLN A 267 27.39 -2.26 0.50
CA GLN A 267 27.40 -1.40 1.70
C GLN A 267 26.17 -1.52 2.59
N TYR A 268 25.06 -2.07 2.11
CA TYR A 268 23.83 -2.19 2.89
C TYR A 268 23.09 -3.48 2.63
N GLU A 269 22.50 -4.04 3.67
CA GLU A 269 21.74 -5.28 3.59
C GLU A 269 20.24 -5.04 3.42
N VAL A 270 19.74 -3.89 3.92
CA VAL A 270 18.35 -3.46 3.78
C VAL A 270 18.26 -2.16 3.00
N LEU A 271 17.50 -2.16 1.91
CA LEU A 271 17.20 -0.96 1.12
C LEU A 271 15.76 -0.51 1.38
N ILE A 272 15.58 0.74 1.82
CA ILE A 272 14.26 1.34 1.94
C ILE A 272 14.01 2.24 0.72
N VAL A 273 12.92 1.97 0.01
CA VAL A 273 12.52 2.73 -1.18
C VAL A 273 11.13 3.34 -0.96
N ASN A 274 11.07 4.67 -1.00
CA ASN A 274 9.82 5.39 -0.88
C ASN A 274 9.14 5.61 -2.24
N TYR A 275 7.90 6.10 -2.18
CA TYR A 275 7.13 6.49 -3.36
C TYR A 275 7.91 7.36 -4.34
N LYS A 276 8.58 8.42 -3.86
CA LYS A 276 9.22 9.41 -4.75
C LYS A 276 10.33 8.75 -5.56
N MET A 277 11.15 7.94 -4.90
CA MET A 277 12.22 7.20 -5.54
C MET A 277 11.69 6.20 -6.57
N LEU A 278 10.70 5.39 -6.18
CA LEU A 278 10.10 4.42 -7.08
C LEU A 278 9.43 5.11 -8.28
N TYR A 279 8.72 6.21 -8.06
CA TYR A 279 8.05 6.97 -9.11
C TYR A 279 9.04 7.55 -10.14
N GLU A 280 10.12 8.18 -9.68
CA GLU A 280 11.13 8.72 -10.59
C GLU A 280 11.89 7.62 -11.34
N LEU A 281 12.13 6.47 -10.67
CA LEU A 281 12.71 5.31 -11.34
C LEU A 281 11.80 4.77 -12.45
N LEU A 282 10.51 4.56 -12.18
CA LEU A 282 9.56 4.10 -13.20
C LEU A 282 9.53 5.05 -14.40
N LYS A 283 9.57 6.37 -14.15
CA LYS A 283 9.65 7.37 -15.23
C LYS A 283 10.94 7.27 -16.03
N ARG A 284 12.09 7.16 -15.37
CA ARG A 284 13.40 7.00 -16.03
C ARG A 284 13.42 5.76 -16.92
N GLU A 285 12.81 4.67 -16.44
CA GLU A 285 12.72 3.40 -17.14
C GLU A 285 11.58 3.37 -18.18
N ASN A 286 10.97 4.49 -18.54
CA ASN A 286 9.84 4.55 -19.50
C ASN A 286 8.65 3.64 -19.13
N LEU A 287 8.47 3.33 -17.84
CA LEU A 287 7.31 2.62 -17.28
C LEU A 287 6.23 3.63 -16.88
N THR A 288 5.74 4.39 -17.86
CA THR A 288 4.85 5.54 -17.63
C THR A 288 3.49 5.14 -17.07
N THR A 289 2.99 3.97 -17.49
CA THR A 289 1.72 3.41 -17.02
C THR A 289 1.82 3.05 -15.55
N GLU A 290 2.87 2.34 -15.17
CA GLU A 290 3.16 1.94 -13.79
C GLU A 290 3.37 3.16 -12.89
N ALA A 291 4.09 4.18 -13.38
CA ALA A 291 4.26 5.43 -12.64
C ALA A 291 2.92 6.14 -12.37
N HIS A 292 2.02 6.15 -13.35
CA HIS A 292 0.67 6.69 -13.19
C HIS A 292 -0.12 5.91 -12.13
N TYR A 293 -0.12 4.57 -12.19
CA TYR A 293 -0.82 3.73 -11.22
C TYR A 293 -0.23 3.85 -9.82
N LEU A 294 1.09 3.94 -9.69
CA LEU A 294 1.76 4.17 -8.41
C LEU A 294 1.26 5.46 -7.74
N LYS A 295 1.12 6.53 -8.53
CA LYS A 295 0.55 7.80 -8.05
C LYS A 295 -0.90 7.62 -7.62
N LEU A 296 -1.70 6.92 -8.43
CA LEU A 296 -3.11 6.67 -8.16
C LEU A 296 -3.30 5.91 -6.84
N ILE A 297 -2.62 4.79 -6.63
CA ILE A 297 -2.77 3.98 -5.41
C ILE A 297 -2.30 4.72 -4.14
N ARG A 298 -1.37 5.68 -4.27
CA ARG A 298 -0.90 6.52 -3.17
C ARG A 298 -1.89 7.64 -2.81
N GLU A 299 -2.53 8.24 -3.81
CA GLU A 299 -3.35 9.46 -3.66
C GLU A 299 -4.84 9.17 -3.49
N ALA A 300 -5.35 8.09 -4.10
CA ALA A 300 -6.74 7.71 -3.99
C ALA A 300 -7.01 7.09 -2.63
N LYS A 301 -8.07 7.56 -1.97
CA LYS A 301 -8.64 6.88 -0.81
C LYS A 301 -9.28 5.56 -1.24
N LEU A 302 -9.36 4.56 -0.35
CA LEU A 302 -9.93 3.24 -0.68
C LEU A 302 -11.32 3.31 -1.30
N GLU A 303 -12.19 4.19 -0.78
CA GLU A 303 -13.55 4.39 -1.31
C GLU A 303 -13.65 4.88 -2.76
N LYS A 304 -12.53 5.41 -3.27
CA LYS A 304 -12.41 6.02 -4.60
C LYS A 304 -11.43 5.26 -5.47
N LEU A 305 -10.83 4.19 -4.95
CA LEU A 305 -9.86 3.41 -5.69
C LEU A 305 -10.61 2.40 -6.56
N VAL A 306 -10.61 2.66 -7.87
CA VAL A 306 -11.08 1.71 -8.88
C VAL A 306 -10.00 1.63 -9.94
N LEU A 307 -9.34 0.48 -10.02
CA LEU A 307 -8.28 0.23 -10.99
C LEU A 307 -8.83 -0.43 -12.26
N ASN A 308 -8.29 -0.06 -13.41
CA ASN A 308 -8.52 -0.82 -14.63
C ASN A 308 -7.65 -2.08 -14.59
N ARG A 309 -8.28 -3.24 -14.38
CA ARG A 309 -7.62 -4.54 -14.24
C ARG A 309 -6.91 -4.98 -15.52
N ASP A 310 -7.52 -4.70 -16.68
CA ASP A 310 -7.02 -5.06 -18.01
C ASP A 310 -5.64 -4.44 -18.34
N ILE A 311 -5.26 -3.33 -17.70
CA ILE A 311 -3.99 -2.63 -17.96
C ILE A 311 -2.85 -3.17 -17.08
N LEU A 312 -3.20 -3.83 -15.98
CA LEU A 312 -2.26 -4.37 -15.00
C LEU A 312 -2.12 -5.90 -15.11
N ASP A 313 -2.71 -6.55 -16.12
CA ASP A 313 -2.80 -8.02 -16.20
C ASP A 313 -3.38 -8.64 -14.90
N LEU A 314 -4.34 -7.95 -14.25
CA LEU A 314 -5.01 -8.36 -13.01
C LEU A 314 -6.34 -9.08 -13.23
#